data_AF-A0A2J8SSB8-F1
#
_entry.id   AF-A0A2J8SSB8-F1
#
_cell.length_a   1.000
_cell.length_b   1.000
_cell.length_c   1.000
_cell.angle_alpha   90.00
_cell.angle_beta   90.00
_cell.angle_gamma   90.00
#
_symmetry.space_group_name_H-M   'P 1'
#
loop_
_entity.id
_entity.type
_entity.pdbx_description
1 polymer ?
#
loop_
_entity_poly.entity_id
_entity_poly.type
_entity_poly.pdbx_seq_one_letter_code
_entity_poly.pdbx_strand_id
1 'polypeptide(L)' 'MSLLQSALDFLAGPGSLGGASGRDHSDFVGQTVELGDLRLRVRRVLAEG' A
#
# COMPACT_ATOMS: atom_id res chain seq x y z
N MET A 1 -8.73 17.40 7.53
CA MET A 1 -7.38 17.23 8.10
C MET A 1 -6.49 18.41 7.69
N SER A 2 -5.65 18.91 8.60
CA SER A 2 -4.71 20.02 8.36
C SER A 2 -3.48 19.55 7.58
N LEU A 3 -2.98 20.36 6.62
CA LEU A 3 -1.79 20.08 5.80
C LEU A 3 -0.52 19.88 6.66
N LEU A 4 -0.43 20.58 7.78
CA LEU A 4 0.69 20.44 8.72
C LEU A 4 0.75 19.03 9.32
N GLN A 5 -0.42 18.41 9.54
CA GLN A 5 -0.51 17.05 10.05
C GLN A 5 -0.02 16.03 9.02
N SER A 6 -0.34 16.23 7.74
CA SER A 6 0.13 15.36 6.65
C SER A 6 1.64 15.48 6.42
N ALA A 7 2.22 16.66 6.60
CA ALA A 7 3.67 16.85 6.48
C ALA A 7 4.43 16.19 7.65
N LEU A 8 3.89 16.26 8.87
CA LEU A 8 4.48 15.58 10.03
C LEU A 8 4.40 14.06 9.90
N ASP A 9 3.28 13.54 9.39
CA ASP A 9 3.10 12.10 9.15
C ASP A 9 4.05 11.59 8.03
N PHE A 10 4.28 12.41 7.01
CA PHE A 10 5.27 12.14 5.96
C PHE A 10 6.71 12.16 6.50
N LEU A 11 7.05 13.13 7.36
CA LEU A 11 8.39 13.31 7.91
C LEU A 11 8.73 12.28 9.00
N ALA A 12 7.73 11.76 9.72
CA ALA A 12 7.92 10.75 10.76
C ALA A 12 8.43 9.40 10.21
N GLY A 13 8.31 9.16 8.89
CA GLY A 13 8.88 8.03 8.19
C GLY A 13 8.26 6.67 8.57
N PRO A 14 8.17 5.72 7.63
CA PRO A 14 7.60 4.41 7.89
C PRO A 14 8.58 3.58 8.75
N GLY A 15 8.38 3.62 10.06
CA GLY A 15 9.16 2.82 11.03
C GLY A 15 9.31 3.42 12.43
N SER A 16 8.88 4.67 12.67
CA SER A 16 9.08 5.35 13.96
C SER A 16 8.12 4.90 15.08
N LEU A 17 6.94 4.37 14.77
CA LEU A 17 6.01 3.86 15.77
C LEU A 17 5.43 2.54 15.27
N GLY A 18 5.67 1.46 16.03
CA GLY A 18 5.53 0.07 15.62
C GLY A 18 4.27 -0.23 14.79
N GLY A 19 4.48 -0.74 13.58
CA GLY A 19 3.40 -1.15 12.68
C GLY A 19 3.90 -1.70 11.36
N ALA A 20 5.11 -2.26 11.29
CA ALA A 20 5.64 -2.92 10.09
C ALA A 20 5.33 -4.42 10.09
N SER A 21 4.11 -4.80 10.45
CA SER A 21 3.66 -6.19 10.46
C SER A 21 2.17 -6.24 10.15
N GLY A 22 1.81 -6.00 8.89
CA GLY A 22 0.41 -5.99 8.45
C GLY A 22 0.12 -5.05 7.29
N ARG A 23 0.87 -5.17 6.18
CA ARG A 23 0.21 -4.95 4.87
C ARG A 23 -0.35 -6.31 4.54
N ASP A 24 -1.66 -6.45 4.66
CA ASP A 24 -2.33 -7.73 4.46
C ASP A 24 -2.06 -8.15 3.02
N HIS A 25 -1.54 -9.37 2.80
CA HIS A 25 -1.12 -9.83 1.46
C HIS A 25 -2.29 -9.82 0.46
N SER A 26 -3.53 -9.74 0.97
CA SER A 26 -4.79 -9.66 0.25
C SER A 26 -5.16 -8.24 -0.25
N ASP A 27 -4.45 -7.19 0.17
CA ASP A 27 -4.76 -5.79 -0.13
C ASP A 27 -4.70 -5.44 -1.62
N PHE A 28 -4.05 -6.27 -2.44
CA PHE A 28 -3.90 -6.03 -3.88
C PHE A 28 -5.12 -6.45 -4.70
N VAL A 29 -5.97 -7.34 -4.19
CA VAL A 29 -7.13 -7.83 -4.97
C VAL A 29 -8.13 -6.69 -5.20
N GLY A 30 -8.54 -6.52 -6.46
CA GLY A 30 -9.46 -5.46 -6.88
C GLY A 30 -8.76 -4.17 -7.31
N GLN A 31 -7.49 -3.98 -6.95
CA GLN A 31 -6.69 -2.85 -7.40
C GLN A 31 -6.33 -2.95 -8.89
N THR A 32 -6.02 -1.80 -9.49
CA THR A 32 -5.49 -1.72 -10.84
C THR A 32 -4.04 -1.26 -10.77
N VAL A 33 -3.16 -2.01 -11.41
CA VAL A 33 -1.71 -1.82 -11.39
C VAL A 33 -1.23 -1.53 -12.81
N GLU A 34 -0.31 -0.60 -12.94
CA GLU A 34 0.32 -0.27 -14.22
C GLU A 34 1.70 -0.95 -14.32
N LEU A 35 1.94 -1.62 -15.45
CA LEU A 35 3.18 -2.33 -15.76
C LEU A 35 3.63 -1.94 -17.16
N GLY A 36 4.49 -0.93 -17.26
CA GLY A 36 4.84 -0.31 -18.53
C GLY A 36 3.60 0.27 -19.20
N ASP A 37 3.34 -0.12 -20.45
CA ASP A 37 2.17 0.34 -21.21
C ASP A 37 0.87 -0.44 -20.87
N LEU A 38 0.94 -1.41 -19.95
CA LEU A 38 -0.20 -2.25 -19.58
C LEU A 38 -0.84 -1.79 -18.28
N ARG A 39 -2.18 -1.84 -18.24
CA ARG A 39 -2.99 -1.57 -17.06
C ARG A 39 -3.77 -2.82 -16.67
N LEU A 40 -3.39 -3.46 -15.57
CA LEU A 40 -3.89 -4.77 -15.15
C LEU A 40 -4.72 -4.66 -13.87
N ARG A 41 -5.86 -5.34 -13.83
CA ARG A 41 -6.67 -5.46 -12.60
C ARG A 41 -6.36 -6.77 -11.90
N VAL A 42 -5.95 -6.69 -10.64
CA VAL A 42 -5.74 -7.89 -9.81
C VAL A 42 -7.10 -8.47 -9.47
N ARG A 43 -7.37 -9.71 -9.90
CA ARG A 43 -8.70 -10.33 -9.76
C ARG A 43 -8.85 -11.19 -8.52
N ARG A 44 -7.82 -11.97 -8.20
CA ARG A 44 -7.79 -12.92 -7.10
C ARG A 44 -6.35 -13.38 -6.85
N VAL A 45 -6.10 -13.93 -5.67
CA VAL A 45 -4.86 -14.62 -5.33
C VAL A 45 -4.88 -16.03 -5.93
N LEU A 46 -3.73 -16.51 -6.43
CA LEU A 46 -3.59 -17.85 -7.01
C LEU A 46 -2.79 -18.79 -6.11
N ALA A 47 -1.84 -18.26 -5.35
CA ALA A 47 -1.05 -18.98 -4.37
C ALA A 47 -0.59 -17.99 -3.29
N GLU A 48 -0.51 -18.49 -2.05
CA GLU A 48 0.05 -17.78 -0.89
C GLU A 48 1.23 -18.61 -0.36
N GLY A 49 2.23 -17.93 0.22
CA GLY A 49 3.46 -18.53 0.73
C GLY A 49 3.87 -17.93 2.05
#